data_AF-A0A1F5RYB1-F1
#
_entry.id   AF-A0A1F5RYB1-F1
#
_cell.length_a   1.000
_cell.length_b   1.000
_cell.length_c   1.000
_cell.angle_alpha   90.00
_cell.angle_beta   90.00
_cell.angle_gamma   90.00
#
_symmetry.space_group_name_H-M   'P 1'
#
loop_
_entity.id
_entity.type
_entity.pdbx_description
1 polymer ?
#
loop_
_entity_poly.entity_id
_entity_poly.type
_entity_poly.pdbx_seq_one_letter_code
_entity_poly.pdbx_strand_id
1 'polypeptide(L)'
;MCRLQLRELLKHYRSSFFKKYNNRIPFPKFRWQKSYYDHVIRNGRDFENHWNYTSYNHVKHNMGDDWPYCTENYWEFIDDLS
;
A
#
# COMPACT_ATOMS: atom_id res chain seq x y z
N MET A 1 16.03 6.25 -4.66
CA MET A 1 15.99 5.17 -3.65
C MET A 1 16.33 3.85 -4.34
N CYS A 2 17.27 3.07 -3.83
CA CYS A 2 17.70 1.81 -4.46
C CYS A 2 16.75 0.66 -4.08
N ARG A 3 16.53 -0.33 -4.96
CA ARG A 3 15.63 -1.48 -4.76
C ARG A 3 15.91 -2.26 -3.45
N LEU A 4 17.16 -2.26 -3.00
CA LEU A 4 17.57 -2.86 -1.72
C LEU A 4 16.99 -2.12 -0.51
N GLN A 5 16.92 -0.78 -0.55
CA GLN A 5 16.34 0.03 0.53
C GLN A 5 14.83 -0.20 0.64
N LEU A 6 14.14 -0.29 -0.50
CA LEU A 6 12.70 -0.61 -0.54
C LEU A 6 12.39 -1.96 0.11
N ARG A 7 13.24 -2.97 -0.12
CA ARG A 7 13.05 -4.30 0.46
C ARG A 7 13.15 -4.29 1.98
N GLU A 8 14.13 -3.59 2.55
CA GLU A 8 14.29 -3.51 4.00
C GLU A 8 13.15 -2.71 4.64
N LEU A 9 12.70 -1.63 3.99
CA LEU A 9 11.55 -0.86 4.43
C LEU A 9 10.25 -1.70 4.44
N LEU A 10 9.99 -2.47 3.38
CA LEU A 10 8.83 -3.37 3.32
C LEU A 10 8.88 -4.47 4.37
N LYS A 11 10.07 -5.02 4.66
CA LYS A 11 10.24 -5.98 5.77
C LYS A 11 9.91 -5.32 7.11
N HIS A 12 10.37 -4.10 7.33
CA HIS A 12 10.06 -3.34 8.54
C HIS A 12 8.55 -3.16 8.72
N TYR A 13 7.85 -2.63 7.71
CA TYR A 13 6.39 -2.42 7.81
C TYR A 13 5.61 -3.73 8.02
N ARG A 14 5.97 -4.80 7.30
CA ARG A 14 5.34 -6.12 7.48
C ARG A 14 5.52 -6.66 8.89
N SER A 15 6.72 -6.50 9.46
CA SER A 15 7.04 -6.90 10.82
C SER A 15 6.26 -6.08 11.85
N SER A 16 6.25 -4.76 11.70
CA SER A 16 5.52 -3.83 12.58
C SER A 16 4.02 -4.11 12.57
N PHE A 17 3.43 -4.35 11.39
CA PHE A 17 2.02 -4.74 11.26
C PHE A 17 1.73 -6.05 12.00
N PHE A 18 2.54 -7.09 11.77
CA PHE A 18 2.36 -8.37 12.47
C PHE A 18 2.51 -8.18 13.98
N LYS A 19 3.56 -7.52 14.46
CA LYS A 19 3.74 -7.28 15.90
C LYS A 19 2.50 -6.61 16.54
N LYS A 20 1.83 -5.72 15.82
CA LYS A 20 0.62 -5.02 16.31
C LYS A 20 -0.67 -5.85 16.19
N TYR A 21 -0.81 -6.71 15.18
CA TYR A 21 -2.11 -7.31 14.81
C TYR A 21 -2.13 -8.86 14.66
N ASN A 22 -1.00 -9.57 14.78
CA ASN A 22 -0.79 -10.99 14.39
C ASN A 22 -1.82 -12.02 14.91
N ASN A 23 -2.63 -11.72 15.92
CA ASN A 23 -3.59 -12.67 16.50
C ASN A 23 -5.04 -12.17 16.53
N ARG A 24 -5.37 -11.08 15.82
CA ARG A 24 -6.74 -10.54 15.85
C ARG A 24 -7.73 -11.28 14.95
N ILE A 25 -7.25 -12.00 13.94
CA ILE A 25 -8.11 -12.72 12.98
C ILE A 25 -7.86 -14.23 13.14
N PRO A 26 -8.81 -14.98 13.74
CA PRO A 26 -8.59 -16.37 14.09
C PRO A 26 -8.63 -17.31 12.88
N PHE A 27 -9.45 -17.02 11.85
CA PHE A 27 -9.50 -17.81 10.62
C PHE A 27 -10.10 -17.02 9.43
N PRO A 28 -9.49 -17.07 8.23
CA PRO A 28 -8.15 -17.60 7.96
C PRO A 28 -7.07 -16.75 8.62
N LYS A 29 -5.95 -17.39 9.01
CA LYS A 29 -4.80 -16.66 9.55
C LYS A 29 -4.28 -15.67 8.50
N PHE A 30 -4.17 -14.41 8.88
CA PHE A 30 -3.60 -13.38 8.00
C PHE A 30 -2.18 -13.76 7.56
N ARG A 31 -1.90 -13.63 6.25
CA ARG A 31 -0.58 -13.85 5.67
C ARG A 31 -0.36 -12.84 4.55
N TRP A 32 0.83 -12.23 4.52
CA TRP A 32 1.26 -11.45 3.36
C TRP A 32 1.43 -12.38 2.15
N GLN A 33 1.12 -11.87 0.95
CA GLN A 33 1.54 -12.54 -0.29
C GLN A 33 3.08 -12.61 -0.37
N LYS A 34 3.59 -13.67 -0.98
CA LYS A 34 5.04 -13.99 -1.02
C LYS A 34 5.87 -12.91 -1.70
N SER A 35 5.34 -12.33 -2.78
CA SER A 35 5.98 -11.28 -3.57
C SER A 35 5.16 -9.99 -3.52
N TYR A 36 5.70 -8.94 -4.13
CA TYR A 36 5.03 -7.67 -4.40
C TYR A 36 5.39 -7.22 -5.81
N TYR A 37 4.55 -6.37 -6.39
CA TYR A 37 4.81 -5.71 -7.66
C TYR A 37 5.51 -4.38 -7.40
N ASP A 38 6.64 -4.14 -8.05
CA ASP A 38 7.34 -2.84 -8.04
C ASP A 38 7.42 -2.26 -9.46
N HIS A 39 7.09 -0.98 -9.59
CA HIS A 39 7.20 -0.20 -10.83
C HIS A 39 7.86 1.14 -10.53
N VAL A 40 8.86 1.50 -11.33
CA VAL A 40 9.52 2.81 -11.23
C VAL A 40 8.77 3.79 -12.11
N ILE A 41 8.17 4.80 -11.50
CA ILE A 41 7.50 5.89 -12.20
C ILE A 41 8.54 6.75 -12.93
N ARG A 42 8.40 6.87 -14.26
CA ARG A 42 9.47 7.47 -15.11
C ARG A 42 9.20 8.90 -15.55
N ASN A 43 7.95 9.34 -15.50
CA ASN A 43 7.55 10.67 -15.95
C ASN A 43 6.18 11.07 -15.36
N GLY A 44 5.77 12.32 -15.60
CA GLY A 44 4.52 12.86 -15.06
C GLY A 44 3.26 12.14 -15.55
N ARG A 45 3.23 11.68 -16.81
CA ARG A 45 2.07 10.94 -17.32
C ARG A 45 1.95 9.56 -16.68
N ASP A 46 3.08 8.89 -16.47
CA ASP A 46 3.15 7.61 -15.76
C ASP A 46 2.70 7.77 -14.30
N PHE A 47 3.10 8.87 -13.65
CA PHE A 47 2.63 9.22 -12.31
C PHE A 47 1.11 9.40 -12.28
N GLU A 48 0.55 10.23 -13.16
CA GLU A 48 -0.89 10.50 -13.23
C GLU A 48 -1.70 9.21 -13.45
N ASN A 49 -1.23 8.33 -14.33
CA ASN A 49 -1.88 7.05 -14.57
C ASN A 49 -1.88 6.15 -13.33
N HIS A 50 -0.75 6.07 -12.61
CA HIS A 50 -0.65 5.25 -11.40
C HIS A 50 -1.46 5.83 -10.24
N TRP A 51 -1.46 7.16 -10.09
CA TRP A 51 -2.30 7.87 -9.12
C TRP A 51 -3.78 7.57 -9.36
N ASN A 52 -4.26 7.80 -10.59
CA ASN A 52 -5.64 7.51 -10.96
C ASN A 52 -5.98 6.03 -10.77
N TYR A 53 -5.06 5.12 -11.11
CA TYR A 53 -5.27 3.69 -10.87
C TYR A 53 -5.51 3.38 -9.39
N THR A 54 -4.71 3.96 -8.48
CA THR A 54 -4.87 3.74 -7.04
C THR A 54 -6.13 4.39 -6.50
N SER A 55 -6.46 5.62 -6.91
CA SER A 55 -7.65 6.34 -6.45
C SER A 55 -8.94 5.65 -6.89
N TYR A 56 -9.01 5.15 -8.13
CA TYR A 56 -10.23 4.51 -8.69
C TYR A 56 -10.25 2.98 -8.59
N ASN A 57 -9.31 2.36 -7.88
CA ASN A 57 -9.26 0.90 -7.75
C ASN A 57 -10.51 0.33 -7.05
N HIS A 58 -11.08 1.09 -6.12
CA HIS A 58 -12.31 0.72 -5.43
C HIS A 58 -13.50 0.60 -6.40
N VAL A 59 -13.64 1.54 -7.35
CA VAL A 59 -14.66 1.51 -8.41
C VAL A 59 -14.46 0.28 -9.29
N LYS A 60 -13.23 0.02 -9.73
CA LYS A 60 -12.87 -1.14 -10.54
C LYS A 60 -13.25 -2.48 -9.87
N HIS A 61 -13.22 -2.53 -8.54
CA HIS A 61 -13.56 -3.72 -7.74
C HIS A 61 -14.97 -3.67 -7.12
N ASN A 62 -15.83 -2.74 -7.53
CA ASN A 62 -17.22 -2.58 -7.06
C ASN A 62 -17.34 -2.41 -5.54
N MET A 63 -16.43 -1.63 -4.92
CA MET A 63 -16.39 -1.41 -3.47
C MET A 63 -17.22 -0.20 -2.98
N GLY A 64 -17.96 0.47 -3.87
CA GLY A 64 -18.83 1.62 -3.57
C GLY A 64 -18.08 2.95 -3.56
N ASP A 65 -18.78 4.05 -3.88
CA ASP A 65 -18.16 5.37 -4.13
C ASP A 65 -17.60 6.02 -2.85
N ASP A 66 -18.15 5.70 -1.67
CA ASP A 66 -17.71 6.23 -0.37
C ASP A 66 -16.59 5.40 0.28
N TRP A 67 -15.65 4.86 -0.51
CA TRP A 67 -14.61 3.97 0.00
C TRP A 67 -13.64 4.71 0.93
N PRO A 68 -13.57 4.37 2.24
CA PRO A 68 -12.81 5.18 3.19
C PRO A 68 -11.30 4.93 3.08
N TYR A 69 -10.87 3.78 2.55
CA TYR A 69 -9.46 3.34 2.53
C TYR A 69 -8.70 3.83 1.29
N CYS A 70 -8.89 5.11 0.95
CA CYS A 70 -8.21 5.85 -0.11
C CYS A 70 -7.14 6.79 0.49
N THR A 71 -6.03 7.00 -0.20
CA THR A 71 -4.89 7.80 0.30
C THR A 71 -5.30 9.23 0.63
N GLU A 72 -6.25 9.78 -0.11
CA GLU A 72 -6.82 11.12 0.04
C GLU A 72 -7.48 11.35 1.40
N ASN A 73 -7.81 10.29 2.14
CA ASN A 73 -8.46 10.36 3.45
C ASN A 73 -7.47 10.32 4.64
N TYR A 74 -6.18 10.11 4.40
CA TYR A 74 -5.19 9.80 5.44
C TYR A 74 -3.83 10.50 5.25
N TRP A 75 -3.86 11.81 5.06
CA TRP A 75 -2.64 12.62 4.87
C TRP A 75 -1.70 12.58 6.07
N GLU A 76 -2.24 12.39 7.28
CA GLU A 76 -1.50 12.31 8.53
C GLU A 76 -0.59 11.08 8.65
N PHE A 77 -0.76 10.07 7.79
CA PHE A 77 0.06 8.85 7.75
C PHE A 77 1.13 8.88 6.65
N ILE A 78 1.28 10.00 5.95
CA ILE A 78 2.40 10.18 5.03
C ILE A 78 3.64 10.44 5.88
N ASP A 79 4.50 9.41 5.98
CA ASP A 79 5.82 9.56 6.58
C ASP A 79 6.58 10.65 5.81
N ASP A 80 7.17 11.60 6.53
CA ASP A 80 8.05 12.59 5.92
C ASP A 80 9.32 11.88 5.46
N LEU A 81 9.41 11.60 4.17
CA LEU A 81 10.53 10.87 3.56
C LEU A 81 11.77 11.76 3.35
N SER A 82 11.93 12.78 4.20
CA SER A 82 13.02 13.76 4.18
C SER A 82 14.39 13.13 4.41
#